data_AF-A0A8J7CU92-F1
#
_entry.id   AF-A0A8J7CU92-F1
#
_cell.length_a   1.000
_cell.length_b   1.000
_cell.length_c   1.000
_cell.angle_alpha   90.00
_cell.angle_beta   90.00
_cell.angle_gamma   90.00
#
_symmetry.space_group_name_H-M   'P 1'
#
loop_
_entity.id
_entity.type
_entity.pdbx_description
1 polymer ?
#
loop_
_entity_poly.entity_id
_entity_poly.type
_entity_poly.pdbx_seq_one_letter_code
_entity_poly.pdbx_strand_id
1 'polypeptide(L)'
;MSIPKISEFTIRRYANGKSYQRGEAYYESGAVDTITRRGDLLQAEVDGSEARAYRVNLSFDGHSVTSANCTCAYNFDGWCKHIVATMLVCVRQPEIIEHRPTLEQLLNRLDHVQTQRLVQELVAEHPQLIETIDRHITWMTNPVPQAKKLKALRRNTIDPNPLRRKVRQIIHDGVRYFEDGCEEDPIAEELLSLVQTAVDLSEQGQGNEAIAVLEAITSSCIENWYEVAEYGADCDEIAWELNNAWCEAILNAELTPEEKVDIQVNLEVWQDDWDVDFGLSLEALRQGWDYPPLVEVLQGKIAERGVWEGTIPDYADDLALIRLKILERQERYQEYLYLAEAEGQTRQYLTMLGRLGRVEEALEAAHTEMNSMEEAFALGKTLKEQGALQQALHIAQIGLKLSGNCQYDLGNWTSDLAEKLGDKTTALQAKKMAFQAYPSLEEYQNIKDLAGEEWETVKPDLLKIVRVSSGWETGPVKVDIFLHEGLIDEAIAIANELNIYHSDLVHRVMDAAILHRPEWVITHACRHAEAIMDAGKAEYYDAAVEWLKKARAAYLASDRQADWSNYHKKLMEIHARKRKLMGMLQGRDME
;
A
#
# COMPACT_ATOMS: atom_id res chain seq x y z
N MET A 1 20.14 -34.57 8.19
CA MET A 1 20.41 -33.49 9.15
C MET A 1 19.12 -33.17 9.87
N SER A 2 19.14 -33.01 11.20
CA SER A 2 17.94 -32.70 11.99
C SER A 2 17.40 -31.32 11.62
N ILE A 3 16.10 -31.08 11.83
CA ILE A 3 15.58 -29.70 11.81
C ILE A 3 16.33 -28.96 12.92
N PRO A 4 16.84 -27.73 12.68
CA PRO A 4 17.44 -26.95 13.77
C PRO A 4 16.48 -26.90 14.96
N LYS A 5 16.99 -26.89 16.19
CA LYS A 5 16.15 -26.77 17.40
C LYS A 5 15.54 -25.36 17.47
N ILE A 6 14.52 -25.12 16.66
CA ILE A 6 13.74 -23.89 16.67
C ILE A 6 12.86 -23.95 17.91
N SER A 7 12.95 -22.90 18.73
CA SER A 7 12.12 -22.79 19.93
C SER A 7 10.83 -22.04 19.60
N GLU A 8 9.74 -22.32 20.33
CA GLU A 8 8.52 -21.50 20.18
C GLU A 8 8.77 -20.02 20.50
N PHE A 9 9.77 -19.72 21.32
CA PHE A 9 10.23 -18.35 21.56
C PHE A 9 10.74 -17.69 20.27
N THR A 10 11.45 -18.43 19.43
CA THR A 10 11.88 -17.98 18.10
C THR A 10 10.68 -17.68 17.20
N ILE A 11 9.67 -18.57 17.18
CA ILE A 11 8.44 -18.36 16.40
C ILE A 11 7.68 -17.11 16.86
N ARG A 12 7.61 -16.87 18.19
CA ARG A 12 6.97 -15.67 18.78
C ARG A 12 7.74 -14.38 18.53
N ARG A 13 9.06 -14.46 18.32
CA ARG A 13 9.91 -13.30 18.03
C ARG A 13 9.76 -12.83 16.59
N TYR A 14 9.59 -13.77 15.66
CA TYR A 14 9.46 -13.46 14.23
C TYR A 14 8.02 -13.23 13.77
N ALA A 15 7.01 -13.47 14.61
CA ALA A 15 5.61 -13.20 14.29
C ALA A 15 5.04 -12.17 15.27
N ASN A 16 4.30 -11.17 14.76
CA ASN A 16 3.54 -10.30 15.64
C ASN A 16 2.49 -11.11 16.43
N GLY A 17 2.05 -10.58 17.59
CA GLY A 17 1.20 -11.32 18.52
C GLY A 17 -0.12 -11.85 17.91
N LYS A 18 -0.69 -11.12 16.93
CA LYS A 18 -1.93 -11.48 16.24
C LYS A 18 -1.71 -12.60 15.22
N SER A 19 -0.61 -12.55 14.46
CA SER A 19 -0.21 -13.60 13.52
C SER A 19 0.19 -14.88 14.24
N TYR A 20 0.89 -14.76 15.38
CA TYR A 20 1.20 -15.90 16.23
C TYR A 20 -0.07 -16.57 16.76
N GLN A 21 -1.00 -15.81 17.36
CA GLN A 21 -2.25 -16.35 17.90
C GLN A 21 -3.10 -17.06 16.83
N ARG A 22 -3.14 -16.50 15.62
CA ARG A 22 -3.85 -17.12 14.48
C ARG A 22 -3.13 -18.35 13.96
N GLY A 23 -1.80 -18.34 13.91
CA GLY A 23 -1.02 -19.51 13.49
C GLY A 23 -1.14 -20.66 14.47
N GLU A 24 -1.20 -20.37 15.78
CA GLU A 24 -1.53 -21.34 16.83
C GLU A 24 -2.90 -21.99 16.57
N ALA A 25 -3.92 -21.19 16.25
CA ALA A 25 -5.25 -21.71 15.92
C ALA A 25 -5.27 -22.59 14.65
N TYR A 26 -4.49 -22.25 13.62
CA TYR A 26 -4.35 -23.04 12.39
C TYR A 26 -3.61 -24.36 12.63
N TYR A 27 -2.61 -24.35 13.51
CA TYR A 27 -1.95 -25.57 13.98
C TYR A 27 -2.93 -26.47 14.75
N GLU A 28 -3.68 -25.92 15.71
CA GLU A 28 -4.65 -26.67 16.51
C GLU A 28 -5.80 -27.25 15.66
N SER A 29 -6.21 -26.56 14.59
CA SER A 29 -7.24 -27.04 13.66
C SER A 29 -6.73 -28.07 12.65
N GLY A 30 -5.43 -28.37 12.63
CA GLY A 30 -4.82 -29.29 11.66
C GLY A 30 -4.81 -28.74 10.23
N ALA A 31 -4.68 -27.43 10.04
CA ALA A 31 -4.74 -26.78 8.72
C ALA A 31 -3.50 -27.03 7.85
N VAL A 32 -2.43 -27.61 8.37
CA VAL A 32 -1.23 -27.98 7.59
C VAL A 32 -1.45 -29.39 7.03
N ASP A 33 -1.83 -29.48 5.75
CA ASP A 33 -2.26 -30.74 5.11
C ASP A 33 -1.05 -31.61 4.73
N THR A 34 -0.06 -31.02 4.04
CA THR A 34 1.17 -31.72 3.67
C THR A 34 2.41 -30.94 4.09
N ILE A 35 3.46 -31.65 4.51
CA ILE A 35 4.74 -31.06 4.88
C ILE A 35 5.89 -31.99 4.50
N THR A 36 6.75 -31.53 3.60
CA THR A 36 7.84 -32.30 3.00
C THR A 36 9.17 -31.58 3.16
N ARG A 37 10.23 -32.30 3.48
CA ARG A 37 11.60 -31.78 3.55
C ARG A 37 12.52 -32.43 2.51
N ARG A 38 13.26 -31.61 1.78
CA ARG A 38 14.33 -31.99 0.84
C ARG A 38 15.61 -31.24 1.17
N GLY A 39 16.57 -31.92 1.79
CA GLY A 39 17.79 -31.28 2.26
C GLY A 39 17.47 -30.21 3.31
N ASP A 40 17.78 -28.96 3.00
CA ASP A 40 17.55 -27.81 3.88
C ASP A 40 16.32 -26.98 3.49
N LEU A 41 15.54 -27.44 2.51
CA LEU A 41 14.25 -26.85 2.16
C LEU A 41 13.10 -27.69 2.73
N LEU A 42 12.16 -27.03 3.40
CA LEU A 42 10.90 -27.61 3.85
C LEU A 42 9.74 -26.87 3.19
N GLN A 43 8.81 -27.62 2.62
CA GLN A 43 7.64 -27.10 1.94
C GLN A 43 6.39 -27.64 2.60
N ALA A 44 5.40 -26.80 2.82
CA ALA A 44 4.12 -27.19 3.37
C ALA A 44 2.94 -26.59 2.58
N GLU A 45 1.82 -27.29 2.57
CA GLU A 45 0.54 -26.79 2.07
C GLU A 45 -0.39 -26.57 3.26
N VAL A 46 -0.93 -25.35 3.36
CA VAL A 46 -1.72 -24.88 4.51
C VAL A 46 -3.08 -24.40 4.03
N ASP A 47 -4.13 -25.05 4.49
CA ASP A 47 -5.51 -24.65 4.23
C ASP A 47 -5.83 -23.32 4.90
N GLY A 48 -6.61 -22.48 4.21
CA GLY A 48 -7.00 -21.19 4.76
C GLY A 48 -8.25 -20.62 4.10
N SER A 49 -8.31 -19.29 3.97
CA SER A 49 -9.54 -18.59 3.52
C SER A 49 -9.82 -18.68 2.02
N GLU A 50 -8.85 -19.15 1.23
CA GLU A 50 -9.00 -19.32 -0.21
C GLU A 50 -9.31 -20.77 -0.57
N ALA A 51 -9.88 -20.99 -1.76
CA ALA A 51 -10.20 -22.32 -2.26
C ALA A 51 -8.96 -23.18 -2.61
N ARG A 52 -7.77 -22.56 -2.72
CA ARG A 52 -6.49 -23.23 -2.91
C ARG A 52 -5.65 -23.12 -1.63
N ALA A 53 -4.98 -24.20 -1.26
CA ALA A 53 -4.06 -24.20 -0.11
C ALA A 53 -2.88 -23.25 -0.36
N TYR A 54 -2.42 -22.57 0.71
CA TYR A 54 -1.26 -21.71 0.67
C TYR A 54 0.02 -22.53 0.74
N ARG A 55 1.02 -22.19 -0.06
CA ARG A 55 2.33 -22.86 -0.04
C ARG A 55 3.28 -22.10 0.85
N VAL A 56 3.86 -22.80 1.83
CA VAL A 56 4.90 -22.29 2.73
C VAL A 56 6.22 -22.94 2.35
N ASN A 57 7.27 -22.15 2.15
CA ASN A 57 8.63 -22.60 1.89
C ASN A 57 9.56 -22.08 2.99
N LEU A 58 10.24 -22.99 3.69
CA LEU A 58 11.17 -22.69 4.77
C LEU A 58 12.55 -23.23 4.41
N SER A 59 13.58 -22.39 4.48
CA SER A 59 14.98 -22.82 4.29
C SER A 59 15.74 -22.77 5.61
N PHE A 60 16.70 -23.67 5.77
CA PHE A 60 17.55 -23.78 6.97
C PHE A 60 19.04 -23.80 6.61
N ASP A 61 19.90 -23.45 7.56
CA ASP A 61 21.38 -23.55 7.45
C ASP A 61 21.98 -24.50 8.51
N GLY A 62 21.13 -25.31 9.15
CA GLY A 62 21.50 -26.22 10.24
C GLY A 62 21.42 -25.61 11.65
N HIS A 63 21.33 -24.28 11.78
CA HIS A 63 21.22 -23.60 13.09
C HIS A 63 19.99 -22.70 13.20
N SER A 64 19.53 -22.13 12.09
CA SER A 64 18.44 -21.15 12.02
C SER A 64 17.55 -21.36 10.78
N VAL A 65 16.41 -20.66 10.77
CA VAL A 65 15.58 -20.46 9.58
C VAL A 65 16.22 -19.32 8.79
N THR A 66 16.68 -19.59 7.57
CA THR A 66 17.30 -18.58 6.70
C THR A 66 16.28 -17.86 5.84
N SER A 67 15.19 -18.53 5.48
CA SER A 67 14.05 -17.89 4.81
C SER A 67 12.74 -18.58 5.14
N ALA A 68 11.66 -17.80 5.17
CA ALA A 68 10.32 -18.28 5.44
C ALA A 68 9.31 -17.51 4.58
N ASN A 69 8.89 -18.13 3.48
CA ASN A 69 8.02 -17.52 2.48
C ASN A 69 6.67 -18.21 2.46
N CYS A 70 5.60 -17.45 2.25
CA CYS A 70 4.24 -17.98 2.08
C CYS A 70 3.54 -17.28 0.93
N THR A 71 2.79 -18.03 0.11
CA THR A 71 2.04 -17.49 -1.02
C THR A 71 0.77 -16.71 -0.63
N CYS A 72 0.62 -16.28 0.63
CA CYS A 72 -0.53 -15.48 1.05
C CYS A 72 -0.26 -13.99 0.86
N ALA A 73 -1.28 -13.21 0.52
CA ALA A 73 -1.24 -11.74 0.36
C ALA A 73 -1.11 -10.98 1.70
N TYR A 74 -0.28 -11.50 2.60
CA TYR A 74 -0.04 -10.91 3.91
C TYR A 74 1.03 -9.83 3.78
N ASN A 75 0.62 -8.57 3.90
CA ASN A 75 1.46 -7.38 3.80
C ASN A 75 1.66 -6.68 5.15
N PHE A 76 1.71 -7.46 6.25
CA PHE A 76 2.01 -6.91 7.58
C PHE A 76 3.38 -7.42 8.03
N ASP A 77 3.94 -6.77 9.03
CA ASP A 77 5.24 -7.15 9.59
C ASP A 77 5.22 -8.53 10.30
N GLY A 78 6.31 -9.28 10.14
CA GLY A 78 6.59 -10.63 10.68
C GLY A 78 5.99 -11.83 9.92
N TRP A 79 6.29 -13.04 10.40
CA TRP A 79 5.77 -14.29 9.86
C TRP A 79 4.25 -14.34 9.91
N CYS A 80 3.66 -14.61 8.76
CA CYS A 80 2.22 -14.80 8.65
C CYS A 80 1.75 -16.03 9.44
N LYS A 81 0.45 -16.10 9.72
CA LYS A 81 -0.17 -17.22 10.44
C LYS A 81 0.12 -18.60 9.83
N HIS A 82 0.29 -18.71 8.50
CA HIS A 82 0.56 -20.00 7.85
C HIS A 82 2.00 -20.46 8.11
N ILE A 83 2.97 -19.55 8.03
CA ILE A 83 4.37 -19.81 8.40
C ILE A 83 4.46 -20.22 9.87
N VAL A 84 3.77 -19.49 10.75
CA VAL A 84 3.69 -19.84 12.17
C VAL A 84 3.11 -21.25 12.37
N ALA A 85 2.00 -21.59 11.71
CA ALA A 85 1.39 -22.91 11.82
C ALA A 85 2.35 -24.02 11.36
N THR A 86 3.01 -23.84 10.21
CA THR A 86 4.03 -24.77 9.69
C THR A 86 5.21 -24.92 10.65
N MET A 87 5.70 -23.82 11.25
CA MET A 87 6.78 -23.85 12.24
C MET A 87 6.37 -24.56 13.53
N LEU A 88 5.13 -24.37 13.99
CA LEU A 88 4.59 -25.08 15.15
C LEU A 88 4.49 -26.59 14.89
N VAL A 89 4.11 -27.02 13.68
CA VAL A 89 4.21 -28.43 13.27
C VAL A 89 5.65 -28.92 13.39
N CYS A 90 6.63 -28.16 12.90
CA CYS A 90 8.04 -28.55 12.96
C CYS A 90 8.57 -28.72 14.39
N VAL A 91 8.09 -27.90 15.33
CA VAL A 91 8.54 -27.93 16.73
C VAL A 91 7.80 -28.97 17.55
N ARG A 92 6.50 -29.13 17.34
CA ARG A 92 5.62 -29.92 18.21
C ARG A 92 5.34 -31.32 17.68
N GLN A 93 5.39 -31.51 16.35
CA GLN A 93 5.08 -32.76 15.66
C GLN A 93 6.08 -33.07 14.53
N PRO A 94 7.40 -33.13 14.81
CA PRO A 94 8.40 -33.37 13.77
C PRO A 94 8.24 -34.71 13.05
N GLU A 95 7.54 -35.68 13.64
CA GLU A 95 7.29 -37.02 13.10
C GLU A 95 6.41 -37.05 11.84
N ILE A 96 5.61 -36.00 11.59
CA ILE A 96 4.74 -35.94 10.40
C ILE A 96 5.46 -35.41 9.16
N ILE A 97 6.71 -34.95 9.31
CA ILE A 97 7.49 -34.35 8.22
C ILE A 97 8.04 -35.43 7.30
N GLU A 98 7.56 -35.42 6.05
CA GLU A 98 8.00 -36.39 5.06
C GLU A 98 9.38 -36.03 4.50
N HIS A 99 10.37 -36.89 4.70
CA HIS A 99 11.72 -36.69 4.15
C HIS A 99 11.82 -37.25 2.73
N ARG A 100 12.09 -36.38 1.75
CA ARG A 100 12.29 -36.75 0.34
C ARG A 100 13.71 -36.42 -0.13
N PRO A 101 14.25 -37.16 -1.12
CA PRO A 101 15.59 -36.89 -1.64
C PRO A 101 15.69 -35.50 -2.30
N THR A 102 16.86 -34.88 -2.26
CA THR A 102 17.15 -33.62 -2.97
C THR A 102 17.19 -33.83 -4.47
N LEU A 103 17.10 -32.75 -5.26
CA LEU A 103 17.26 -32.82 -6.72
C LEU A 103 18.62 -33.42 -7.08
N GLU A 104 19.70 -32.97 -6.43
CA GLU A 104 21.05 -33.53 -6.60
C GLU A 104 21.08 -35.04 -6.33
N GLN A 105 20.47 -35.51 -5.25
CA GLN A 105 20.40 -36.94 -4.92
C GLN A 105 19.57 -37.77 -5.91
N LEU A 106 18.59 -37.15 -6.58
CA LEU A 106 17.83 -37.78 -7.66
C LEU A 106 18.66 -37.84 -8.93
N LEU A 107 19.33 -36.74 -9.30
CA LEU A 107 20.18 -36.64 -10.49
C LEU A 107 21.42 -37.53 -10.38
N ASN A 108 22.02 -37.68 -9.19
CA ASN A 108 23.16 -38.57 -8.94
C ASN A 108 22.86 -40.06 -9.16
N ARG A 109 21.58 -40.44 -9.30
CA ARG A 109 21.17 -41.82 -9.66
C ARG A 109 21.20 -42.06 -11.17
N LEU A 110 21.34 -40.99 -11.94
CA LEU A 110 21.33 -41.01 -13.40
C LEU A 110 22.76 -40.81 -13.90
N ASP A 111 23.11 -41.50 -14.98
CA ASP A 111 24.30 -41.16 -15.75
C ASP A 111 24.06 -39.94 -16.66
N HIS A 112 25.12 -39.45 -17.33
CA HIS A 112 25.01 -38.29 -18.21
C HIS A 112 24.04 -38.49 -19.38
N VAL A 113 23.92 -39.72 -19.90
CA VAL A 113 23.03 -40.05 -21.02
C VAL A 113 21.58 -40.07 -20.55
N GLN A 114 21.31 -40.65 -19.39
CA GLN A 114 20.01 -40.66 -18.73
C GLN A 114 19.58 -39.25 -18.32
N THR A 115 20.49 -38.42 -17.85
CA THR A 115 20.21 -37.01 -17.49
C THR A 115 19.87 -36.19 -18.72
N GLN A 116 20.63 -36.34 -19.81
CA GLN A 116 20.31 -35.68 -21.09
C GLN A 116 18.93 -36.10 -21.61
N ARG A 117 18.62 -37.39 -21.53
CA ARG A 117 17.31 -37.91 -21.93
C ARG A 117 16.18 -37.37 -21.05
N LEU A 118 16.38 -37.30 -19.74
CA LEU A 118 15.40 -36.70 -18.80
C LEU A 118 15.11 -35.24 -19.18
N VAL A 119 16.14 -34.45 -19.47
CA VAL A 119 15.97 -33.04 -19.89
C VAL A 119 15.19 -32.96 -21.20
N GLN A 120 15.48 -33.82 -22.18
CA GLN A 120 14.73 -33.88 -23.44
C GLN A 120 13.26 -34.27 -23.24
N GLU A 121 12.99 -35.24 -22.37
CA GLU A 121 11.63 -35.68 -22.04
C GLU A 121 10.86 -34.56 -21.32
N LEU A 122 11.46 -33.87 -20.34
CA LEU A 122 10.86 -32.72 -19.66
C LEU A 122 10.59 -31.54 -20.61
N VAL A 123 11.49 -31.28 -21.55
CA VAL A 123 11.30 -30.27 -22.59
C VAL A 123 10.17 -30.64 -23.55
N ALA A 124 10.03 -31.92 -23.90
CA ALA A 124 8.92 -32.37 -24.73
C ALA A 124 7.57 -32.20 -24.03
N GLU A 125 7.52 -32.38 -22.71
CA GLU A 125 6.32 -32.12 -21.89
C GLU A 125 6.09 -30.61 -21.62
N HIS A 126 7.16 -29.82 -21.55
CA HIS A 126 7.14 -28.39 -21.27
C HIS A 126 8.04 -27.59 -22.24
N PRO A 127 7.57 -27.29 -23.47
CA PRO A 127 8.40 -26.70 -24.54
C PRO A 127 9.06 -25.36 -24.18
N GLN A 128 8.46 -24.57 -23.28
CA GLN A 128 8.99 -23.30 -22.81
C GLN A 128 10.35 -23.42 -22.10
N LEU A 129 10.71 -24.62 -21.62
CA LEU A 129 12.02 -24.85 -21.00
C LEU A 129 13.17 -24.75 -22.00
N ILE A 130 12.92 -24.84 -23.32
CA ILE A 130 13.95 -24.72 -24.36
C ILE A 130 14.68 -23.38 -24.25
N GLU A 131 13.94 -22.28 -24.18
CA GLU A 131 14.50 -20.92 -24.08
C GLU A 131 15.30 -20.75 -22.78
N THR A 132 14.82 -21.34 -21.68
CA THR A 132 15.52 -21.31 -20.40
C THR A 132 16.83 -22.10 -20.44
N ILE A 133 16.81 -23.29 -21.06
CA ILE A 133 18.00 -24.13 -21.25
C ILE A 133 19.00 -23.43 -22.18
N ASP A 134 18.56 -22.80 -23.27
CA ASP A 134 19.41 -22.09 -24.21
C ASP A 134 20.14 -20.91 -23.53
N ARG A 135 19.42 -20.12 -22.72
CA ARG A 135 20.01 -19.07 -21.89
C ARG A 135 21.07 -19.62 -20.93
N HIS A 136 20.77 -20.70 -20.21
CA HIS A 136 21.72 -21.30 -19.26
C HIS A 136 22.94 -21.94 -19.95
N ILE A 137 22.77 -22.57 -21.12
CA ILE A 137 23.88 -23.10 -21.91
C ILE A 137 24.76 -21.95 -22.42
N THR A 138 24.15 -20.86 -22.87
CA THR A 138 24.86 -19.65 -23.31
C THR A 138 25.71 -19.05 -22.18
N TRP A 139 25.20 -19.03 -20.94
CA TRP A 139 25.96 -18.65 -19.74
C TRP A 139 27.08 -19.62 -19.37
N MET A 140 26.87 -20.93 -19.50
CA MET A 140 27.88 -21.94 -19.13
C MET A 140 28.99 -22.11 -20.16
N THR A 141 28.70 -21.85 -21.44
CA THR A 141 29.66 -22.02 -22.55
C THR A 141 30.42 -20.74 -22.89
N ASN A 142 29.93 -19.58 -22.45
CA ASN A 142 30.68 -18.33 -22.47
C ASN A 142 31.34 -18.11 -21.10
N PRO A 143 32.67 -18.16 -20.96
CA PRO A 143 33.30 -17.76 -19.71
C PRO A 143 32.99 -16.29 -19.45
N VAL A 144 32.66 -15.97 -18.18
CA VAL A 144 32.50 -14.61 -17.65
C VAL A 144 33.46 -13.65 -18.37
N PRO A 145 32.97 -12.64 -19.08
CA PRO A 145 33.84 -11.59 -19.58
C PRO A 145 34.50 -10.94 -18.35
N GLN A 146 35.82 -11.11 -18.22
CA GLN A 146 36.61 -10.24 -17.35
C GLN A 146 36.16 -8.81 -17.63
N ALA A 147 35.63 -8.13 -16.61
CA ALA A 147 35.11 -6.77 -16.63
C ALA A 147 35.77 -5.95 -17.75
N LYS A 148 35.08 -5.88 -18.90
CA LYS A 148 35.48 -4.94 -19.94
C LYS A 148 35.29 -3.59 -19.30
N LYS A 149 36.40 -2.85 -19.14
CA LYS A 149 36.39 -1.46 -18.70
C LYS A 149 35.22 -0.74 -19.36
N LEU A 150 34.21 -0.39 -18.55
CA LEU A 150 33.18 0.58 -18.90
C LEU A 150 33.92 1.78 -19.51
N LYS A 151 33.60 2.13 -20.75
CA LYS A 151 34.17 3.32 -21.36
C LYS A 151 33.50 4.50 -20.69
N ALA A 152 34.26 5.23 -19.87
CA ALA A 152 33.82 6.50 -19.34
C ALA A 152 33.43 7.44 -20.49
N LEU A 153 32.16 7.84 -20.53
CA LEU A 153 31.65 8.86 -21.43
C LEU A 153 32.45 10.15 -21.19
N ARG A 154 33.20 10.58 -22.21
CA ARG A 154 34.13 11.71 -22.07
C ARG A 154 33.39 13.02 -22.30
N ARG A 155 32.91 13.64 -21.22
CA ARG A 155 32.89 15.10 -21.04
C ARG A 155 32.97 15.44 -19.55
N ASN A 156 34.10 16.04 -19.16
CA ASN A 156 34.40 16.48 -17.80
C ASN A 156 33.56 17.71 -17.43
N THR A 157 32.75 17.60 -16.38
CA THR A 157 32.40 18.75 -15.51
C THR A 157 32.21 18.33 -14.04
N ILE A 158 31.71 17.12 -13.77
CA ILE A 158 31.49 16.60 -12.40
C ILE A 158 32.44 15.43 -12.13
N ASP A 159 33.21 15.49 -11.03
CA ASP A 159 33.94 14.31 -10.53
C ASP A 159 32.91 13.34 -9.95
N PRO A 160 32.75 12.11 -10.49
CA PRO A 160 31.77 11.16 -10.00
C PRO A 160 32.17 10.53 -8.66
N ASN A 161 33.45 10.61 -8.26
CA ASN A 161 33.96 9.89 -7.08
C ASN A 161 33.31 10.28 -5.73
N PRO A 162 32.96 11.54 -5.45
CA PRO A 162 32.19 11.91 -4.26
C PRO A 162 30.81 11.23 -4.23
N LEU A 163 30.11 11.17 -5.37
CA LEU A 163 28.80 10.51 -5.47
C LEU A 163 28.92 9.00 -5.25
N ARG A 164 29.88 8.35 -5.93
CA ARG A 164 30.16 6.91 -5.72
C ARG A 164 30.52 6.59 -4.28
N ARG A 165 31.20 7.50 -3.56
CA ARG A 165 31.51 7.35 -2.14
C ARG A 165 30.26 7.51 -1.27
N LYS A 166 29.38 8.46 -1.61
CA LYS A 166 28.13 8.68 -0.88
C LYS A 166 27.16 7.50 -1.05
N VAL A 167 26.99 6.97 -2.26
CA VAL A 167 26.18 5.75 -2.51
C VAL A 167 26.73 4.58 -1.69
N ARG A 168 28.04 4.33 -1.73
CA ARG A 168 28.67 3.29 -0.90
C ARG A 168 28.46 3.51 0.59
N GLN A 169 28.51 4.77 1.04
CA GLN A 169 28.25 5.09 2.44
C GLN A 169 26.79 4.80 2.82
N ILE A 170 25.82 5.17 1.98
CA ILE A 170 24.40 4.90 2.21
C ILE A 170 24.15 3.39 2.33
N ILE A 171 24.68 2.61 1.38
CA ILE A 171 24.57 1.15 1.41
C ILE A 171 25.23 0.58 2.67
N HIS A 172 26.44 1.05 3.01
CA HIS A 172 27.14 0.60 4.22
C HIS A 172 26.41 0.95 5.52
N ASP A 173 25.88 2.17 5.62
CA ASP A 173 25.09 2.61 6.77
C ASP A 173 23.77 1.83 6.84
N GLY A 174 23.19 1.48 5.69
CA GLY A 174 22.05 0.56 5.57
C GLY A 174 22.35 -0.84 6.08
N VAL A 175 23.48 -1.44 5.69
CA VAL A 175 23.94 -2.72 6.26
C VAL A 175 24.02 -2.62 7.79
N ARG A 176 24.64 -1.57 8.32
CA ARG A 176 24.74 -1.37 9.77
C ARG A 176 23.38 -1.22 10.44
N TYR A 177 22.45 -0.53 9.81
CA TYR A 177 21.08 -0.34 10.31
C TYR A 177 20.31 -1.66 10.35
N PHE A 178 20.45 -2.49 9.32
CA PHE A 178 19.89 -3.85 9.28
C PHE A 178 20.57 -4.78 10.30
N GLU A 179 21.88 -4.69 10.48
CA GLU A 179 22.63 -5.41 11.52
C GLU A 179 22.18 -5.04 12.94
N ASP A 180 21.78 -3.78 13.17
CA ASP A 180 21.22 -3.29 14.44
C ASP A 180 19.77 -3.75 14.69
N GLY A 181 19.16 -4.46 13.74
CA GLY A 181 17.84 -5.08 13.87
C GLY A 181 16.67 -4.12 13.65
N CYS A 182 16.89 -3.04 12.91
CA CYS A 182 15.83 -2.13 12.49
C CYS A 182 15.18 -2.64 11.18
N GLU A 183 13.86 -2.48 11.06
CA GLU A 183 13.04 -3.05 9.96
C GLU A 183 12.60 -2.00 8.92
N GLU A 184 12.89 -0.73 9.16
CA GLU A 184 12.66 0.34 8.18
C GLU A 184 13.80 0.33 7.15
N ASP A 185 13.50 0.60 5.87
CA ASP A 185 14.52 0.75 4.84
C ASP A 185 15.18 2.14 4.94
N PRO A 186 16.45 2.22 5.37
CA PRO A 186 17.14 3.50 5.50
C PRO A 186 17.81 3.93 4.18
N ILE A 187 17.80 3.08 3.15
CA ILE A 187 18.57 3.24 1.91
C ILE A 187 17.76 4.00 0.87
N ALA A 188 16.49 3.62 0.68
CA ALA A 188 15.64 4.16 -0.37
C ALA A 188 15.59 5.69 -0.33
N GLU A 189 15.18 6.30 0.80
CA GLU A 189 15.04 7.76 0.91
C GLU A 189 16.35 8.51 0.59
N GLU A 190 17.49 8.02 1.09
CA GLU A 190 18.78 8.66 0.85
C GLU A 190 19.24 8.53 -0.61
N LEU A 191 19.01 7.38 -1.25
CA LEU A 191 19.32 7.19 -2.67
C LEU A 191 18.39 7.99 -3.57
N LEU A 192 17.09 8.05 -3.26
CA LEU A 192 16.12 8.87 -3.97
C LEU A 192 16.52 10.35 -3.92
N SER A 193 17.03 10.84 -2.78
CA SER A 193 17.59 12.19 -2.68
C SER A 193 18.79 12.41 -3.62
N LEU A 194 19.62 11.39 -3.87
CA LEU A 194 20.71 11.48 -4.85
C LEU A 194 20.20 11.47 -6.29
N VAL A 195 19.21 10.62 -6.61
CA VAL A 195 18.58 10.59 -7.92
C VAL A 195 17.92 11.94 -8.23
N GLN A 196 17.27 12.56 -7.24
CA GLN A 196 16.71 13.90 -7.36
C GLN A 196 17.74 14.95 -7.77
N THR A 197 19.02 14.78 -7.36
CA THR A 197 20.09 15.69 -7.82
C THR A 197 20.29 15.62 -9.34
N ALA A 198 20.16 14.43 -9.95
CA ALA A 198 20.23 14.28 -11.40
C ALA A 198 18.96 14.78 -12.11
N VAL A 199 17.80 14.61 -11.50
CA VAL A 199 16.54 15.18 -11.98
C VAL A 199 16.64 16.70 -12.03
N ASP A 200 17.10 17.34 -10.94
CA ASP A 200 17.28 18.80 -10.86
C ASP A 200 18.23 19.34 -11.94
N LEU A 201 19.31 18.60 -12.25
CA LEU A 201 20.22 18.92 -13.36
C LEU A 201 19.50 18.82 -14.71
N SER A 202 18.74 17.76 -14.93
CA SER A 202 17.96 17.58 -16.16
C SER A 202 16.93 18.71 -16.35
N GLU A 203 16.28 19.12 -15.27
CA GLU A 203 15.33 20.24 -15.27
C GLU A 203 15.99 21.59 -15.60
N GLN A 204 17.26 21.76 -15.26
CA GLN A 204 18.08 22.93 -15.61
C GLN A 204 18.64 22.88 -17.04
N GLY A 205 18.29 21.86 -17.84
CA GLY A 205 18.81 21.65 -19.19
C GLY A 205 20.24 21.11 -19.21
N GLN A 206 20.73 20.60 -18.07
CA GLN A 206 22.07 20.02 -17.88
C GLN A 206 22.04 18.50 -18.03
N GLY A 207 21.41 17.99 -19.11
CA GLY A 207 21.20 16.55 -19.33
C GLY A 207 22.50 15.74 -19.37
N ASN A 208 23.57 16.30 -19.92
CA ASN A 208 24.89 15.63 -19.95
C ASN A 208 25.49 15.48 -18.53
N GLU A 209 25.38 16.51 -17.68
CA GLU A 209 25.77 16.40 -16.28
C GLU A 209 24.89 15.39 -15.52
N ALA A 210 23.59 15.39 -15.77
CA ALA A 210 22.66 14.44 -15.16
C ALA A 210 23.02 12.98 -15.52
N ILE A 211 23.33 12.70 -16.79
CA ILE A 211 23.82 11.39 -17.23
C ILE A 211 25.07 10.96 -16.47
N ALA A 212 26.04 11.86 -16.26
CA ALA A 212 27.25 11.53 -15.52
C ALA A 212 26.98 11.24 -14.03
N VAL A 213 26.03 11.96 -13.41
CA VAL A 213 25.56 11.70 -12.05
C VAL A 213 24.85 10.35 -11.95
N LEU A 214 23.94 10.08 -12.88
CA LEU A 214 23.19 8.82 -12.93
C LEU A 214 24.10 7.62 -13.18
N GLU A 215 25.08 7.74 -14.09
CA GLU A 215 26.10 6.70 -14.29
C GLU A 215 26.83 6.40 -12.98
N ALA A 216 27.20 7.43 -12.22
CA ALA A 216 27.88 7.26 -10.94
C ALA A 216 26.99 6.57 -9.88
N ILE A 217 25.71 6.94 -9.82
CA ILE A 217 24.74 6.37 -8.89
C ILE A 217 24.43 4.93 -9.29
N THR A 218 23.92 4.68 -10.50
CA THR A 218 23.52 3.35 -10.98
C THR A 218 24.67 2.36 -10.88
N SER A 219 25.86 2.69 -11.39
CA SER A 219 27.01 1.77 -11.29
C SER A 219 27.40 1.46 -9.84
N SER A 220 27.33 2.44 -8.93
CA SER A 220 27.66 2.21 -7.52
C SER A 220 26.57 1.45 -6.77
N CYS A 221 25.30 1.61 -7.12
CA CYS A 221 24.24 0.77 -6.59
C CYS A 221 24.50 -0.68 -6.98
N ILE A 222 24.66 -0.96 -8.28
CA ILE A 222 24.87 -2.32 -8.80
C ILE A 222 26.12 -2.98 -8.22
N GLU A 223 27.23 -2.23 -8.15
CA GLU A 223 28.49 -2.74 -7.60
C GLU A 223 28.41 -3.14 -6.12
N ASN A 224 27.47 -2.58 -5.33
CA ASN A 224 27.43 -2.76 -3.87
C ASN A 224 26.07 -3.28 -3.34
N TRP A 225 25.05 -3.43 -4.19
CA TRP A 225 23.69 -3.79 -3.76
C TRP A 225 23.62 -5.18 -3.11
N TYR A 226 24.52 -6.09 -3.52
CA TYR A 226 24.62 -7.42 -2.93
C TYR A 226 24.80 -7.38 -1.40
N GLU A 227 25.41 -6.32 -0.85
CA GLU A 227 25.65 -6.16 0.58
C GLU A 227 24.33 -6.00 1.36
N VAL A 228 23.31 -5.40 0.75
CA VAL A 228 22.01 -5.10 1.38
C VAL A 228 20.91 -6.05 0.90
N ALA A 229 21.07 -6.63 -0.30
CA ALA A 229 20.18 -7.65 -0.82
C ALA A 229 20.11 -8.89 0.09
N GLU A 230 21.22 -9.26 0.74
CA GLU A 230 21.25 -10.34 1.74
C GLU A 230 20.34 -10.08 2.96
N TYR A 231 20.05 -8.81 3.24
CA TYR A 231 19.16 -8.37 4.32
C TYR A 231 17.71 -8.15 3.86
N GLY A 232 17.41 -8.39 2.57
CA GLY A 232 16.09 -8.23 2.00
C GLY A 232 15.76 -6.81 1.51
N ALA A 233 16.77 -5.96 1.31
CA ALA A 233 16.57 -4.65 0.69
C ALA A 233 16.05 -4.79 -0.74
N ASP A 234 15.00 -4.05 -1.07
CA ASP A 234 14.31 -4.09 -2.36
C ASP A 234 14.89 -3.02 -3.30
N CYS A 235 15.29 -3.43 -4.51
CA CYS A 235 15.81 -2.52 -5.52
C CYS A 235 14.73 -1.92 -6.44
N ASP A 236 13.49 -2.43 -6.42
CA ASP A 236 12.47 -2.07 -7.40
C ASP A 236 12.13 -0.58 -7.38
N GLU A 237 11.97 0.02 -6.20
CA GLU A 237 11.66 1.44 -6.05
C GLU A 237 12.79 2.34 -6.58
N ILE A 238 14.04 2.07 -6.19
CA ILE A 238 15.18 2.87 -6.65
C ILE A 238 15.47 2.65 -8.14
N ALA A 239 15.28 1.43 -8.65
CA ALA A 239 15.46 1.13 -10.07
C ALA A 239 14.43 1.85 -10.93
N TRP A 240 13.16 1.88 -10.51
CA TRP A 240 12.10 2.65 -11.16
C TRP A 240 12.45 4.15 -11.25
N GLU A 241 12.89 4.74 -10.14
CA GLU A 241 13.26 6.16 -10.09
C GLU A 241 14.52 6.48 -10.91
N LEU A 242 15.50 5.56 -10.92
CA LEU A 242 16.65 5.66 -11.82
C LEU A 242 16.22 5.58 -13.29
N ASN A 243 15.30 4.70 -13.64
CA ASN A 243 14.82 4.55 -15.01
C ASN A 243 14.09 5.81 -15.51
N ASN A 244 13.28 6.44 -14.65
CA ASN A 244 12.66 7.75 -14.95
C ASN A 244 13.71 8.86 -15.11
N ALA A 245 14.68 8.95 -14.19
CA ALA A 245 15.70 9.98 -14.22
C ALA A 245 16.63 9.84 -15.43
N TRP A 246 17.00 8.60 -15.80
CA TRP A 246 17.76 8.32 -17.02
C TRP A 246 17.01 8.73 -18.27
N CYS A 247 15.73 8.36 -18.38
CA CYS A 247 14.88 8.77 -19.49
C CYS A 247 14.85 10.30 -19.65
N GLU A 248 14.60 11.04 -18.56
CA GLU A 248 14.58 12.50 -18.61
C GLU A 248 15.96 13.09 -18.98
N ALA A 249 17.05 12.56 -18.42
CA ALA A 249 18.40 13.03 -18.71
C ALA A 249 18.78 12.80 -20.18
N ILE A 250 18.47 11.61 -20.72
CA ILE A 250 18.71 11.25 -22.13
C ILE A 250 17.96 12.18 -23.08
N LEU A 251 16.69 12.49 -22.77
CA LEU A 251 15.88 13.38 -23.61
C LEU A 251 16.27 14.86 -23.51
N ASN A 252 17.02 15.26 -22.48
CA ASN A 252 17.57 16.62 -22.32
C ASN A 252 19.05 16.73 -22.74
N ALA A 253 19.70 15.63 -23.14
CA ALA A 253 21.11 15.61 -23.47
C ALA A 253 21.38 15.71 -24.99
N GLU A 254 22.42 16.46 -25.35
CA GLU A 254 22.96 16.48 -26.71
C GLU A 254 23.98 15.34 -26.89
N LEU A 255 23.48 14.14 -27.22
CA LEU A 255 24.28 12.93 -27.34
C LEU A 255 24.71 12.64 -28.78
N THR A 256 25.99 12.28 -28.97
CA THR A 256 26.45 11.72 -30.26
C THR A 256 25.94 10.29 -30.45
N PRO A 257 25.90 9.77 -31.70
CA PRO A 257 25.52 8.38 -31.95
C PRO A 257 26.35 7.36 -31.17
N GLU A 258 27.66 7.62 -31.00
CA GLU A 258 28.55 6.78 -30.21
C GLU A 258 28.19 6.80 -28.73
N GLU A 259 27.87 7.97 -28.17
CA GLU A 259 27.46 8.12 -26.77
C GLU A 259 26.13 7.42 -26.50
N LYS A 260 25.17 7.49 -27.43
CA LYS A 260 23.90 6.75 -27.33
C LYS A 260 24.12 5.24 -27.26
N VAL A 261 25.03 4.71 -28.09
CA VAL A 261 25.38 3.28 -28.07
C VAL A 261 26.08 2.90 -26.77
N ASP A 262 27.01 3.72 -26.29
CA ASP A 262 27.71 3.45 -25.03
C ASP A 262 26.73 3.46 -23.83
N ILE A 263 25.77 4.39 -23.77
CA ILE A 263 24.72 4.41 -22.73
C ILE A 263 23.79 3.20 -22.86
N GLN A 264 23.33 2.89 -24.08
CA GLN A 264 22.47 1.72 -24.32
C GLN A 264 23.12 0.43 -23.81
N VAL A 265 24.38 0.19 -24.18
CA VAL A 265 25.11 -1.00 -23.74
C VAL A 265 25.25 -1.03 -22.22
N ASN A 266 25.51 0.11 -21.58
CA ASN A 266 25.61 0.17 -20.12
C ASN A 266 24.28 -0.16 -19.45
N LEU A 267 23.17 0.43 -19.91
CA LEU A 267 21.83 0.18 -19.35
C LEU A 267 21.42 -1.29 -19.54
N GLU A 268 21.66 -1.89 -20.71
CA GLU A 268 21.38 -3.32 -20.96
C GLU A 268 22.19 -4.22 -20.02
N VAL A 269 23.49 -3.94 -19.84
CA VAL A 269 24.35 -4.69 -18.91
C VAL A 269 23.88 -4.52 -17.46
N TRP A 270 23.52 -3.30 -17.07
CA TRP A 270 23.06 -3.01 -15.71
C TRP A 270 21.71 -3.63 -15.39
N GLN A 271 20.79 -3.66 -16.35
CA GLN A 271 19.51 -4.38 -16.23
C GLN A 271 19.74 -5.88 -16.00
N ASP A 272 20.64 -6.50 -16.77
CA ASP A 272 20.96 -7.92 -16.61
C ASP A 272 21.71 -8.22 -15.30
N ASP A 273 22.65 -7.36 -14.89
CA ASP A 273 23.48 -7.56 -13.68
C ASP A 273 22.68 -7.35 -12.38
N TRP A 274 21.69 -6.45 -12.39
CA TRP A 274 20.89 -6.09 -11.21
C TRP A 274 19.49 -6.72 -11.18
N ASP A 275 19.08 -7.40 -12.25
CA ASP A 275 17.74 -7.99 -12.44
C ASP A 275 16.60 -6.95 -12.33
N VAL A 276 16.79 -5.79 -12.98
CA VAL A 276 15.84 -4.65 -12.97
C VAL A 276 15.48 -4.18 -14.38
N ASP A 277 14.37 -3.47 -14.56
CA ASP A 277 13.94 -2.98 -15.88
C ASP A 277 14.40 -1.53 -16.17
N PHE A 278 15.18 -1.34 -17.23
CA PHE A 278 15.54 -0.04 -17.81
C PHE A 278 14.86 0.23 -19.16
N GLY A 279 13.75 -0.48 -19.45
CA GLY A 279 13.02 -0.41 -20.72
C GLY A 279 12.61 1.00 -21.14
N LEU A 280 12.11 1.82 -20.21
CA LEU A 280 11.77 3.23 -20.45
C LEU A 280 12.97 4.07 -20.96
N SER A 281 14.13 3.95 -20.30
CA SER A 281 15.36 4.66 -20.70
C SER A 281 15.89 4.20 -22.05
N LEU A 282 15.87 2.88 -22.29
CA LEU A 282 16.26 2.28 -23.56
C LEU A 282 15.33 2.75 -24.70
N GLU A 283 14.04 2.86 -24.43
CA GLU A 283 13.07 3.38 -25.39
C GLU A 283 13.30 4.87 -25.70
N ALA A 284 13.67 5.66 -24.70
CA ALA A 284 14.05 7.06 -24.88
C ALA A 284 15.29 7.23 -25.78
N LEU A 285 16.28 6.33 -25.68
CA LEU A 285 17.43 6.30 -26.60
C LEU A 285 17.03 5.90 -28.02
N ARG A 286 16.15 4.89 -28.14
CA ARG A 286 15.69 4.34 -29.42
C ARG A 286 14.90 5.38 -30.21
N GLN A 287 13.92 6.02 -29.58
CA GLN A 287 13.09 7.03 -30.23
C GLN A 287 13.82 8.38 -30.29
N GLY A 288 14.26 8.90 -29.15
CA GLY A 288 14.66 10.30 -29.03
C GLY A 288 13.55 11.27 -29.46
N TRP A 289 13.93 12.48 -29.87
CA TRP A 289 13.02 13.52 -30.39
C TRP A 289 12.82 13.45 -31.91
N ASP A 290 13.75 12.80 -32.63
CA ASP A 290 13.73 12.70 -34.10
C ASP A 290 12.98 11.44 -34.60
N TYR A 291 12.36 10.66 -33.71
CA TYR A 291 11.58 9.47 -34.08
C TYR A 291 10.43 9.86 -35.01
N PRO A 292 10.33 9.28 -36.22
CA PRO A 292 9.36 9.77 -37.21
C PRO A 292 7.90 9.78 -36.73
N PRO A 293 7.38 8.73 -36.06
CA PRO A 293 6.02 8.77 -35.50
C PRO A 293 5.82 9.89 -34.46
N LEU A 294 6.80 10.13 -33.60
CA LEU A 294 6.75 11.25 -32.65
C LEU A 294 6.71 12.58 -33.39
N VAL A 295 7.57 12.79 -34.39
CA VAL A 295 7.60 14.03 -35.18
C VAL A 295 6.26 14.29 -35.87
N GLU A 296 5.60 13.24 -36.37
CA GLU A 296 4.25 13.36 -36.95
C GLU A 296 3.21 13.80 -35.92
N VAL A 297 3.23 13.20 -34.72
CA VAL A 297 2.35 13.59 -33.60
C VAL A 297 2.60 15.04 -33.18
N LEU A 298 3.86 15.46 -33.02
CA LEU A 298 4.20 16.84 -32.66
C LEU A 298 3.80 17.86 -33.74
N GLN A 299 3.56 17.42 -34.98
CA GLN A 299 3.00 18.23 -36.07
C GLN A 299 1.47 18.19 -36.14
N GLY A 300 0.80 17.53 -35.19
CA GLY A 300 -0.65 17.43 -35.09
C GLY A 300 -1.28 16.28 -35.87
N LYS A 301 -0.48 15.32 -36.35
CA LYS A 301 -1.01 14.08 -36.96
C LYS A 301 -1.22 13.03 -35.87
N ILE A 302 -2.43 12.98 -35.33
CA ILE A 302 -2.78 12.08 -34.24
C ILE A 302 -3.17 10.72 -34.81
N ALA A 303 -2.44 9.67 -34.40
CA ALA A 303 -2.71 8.29 -34.76
C ALA A 303 -3.43 7.56 -33.62
N GLU A 304 -4.18 6.50 -33.95
CA GLU A 304 -4.96 5.70 -32.98
C GLU A 304 -4.09 5.05 -31.90
N ARG A 305 -2.79 4.83 -32.17
CA ARG A 305 -1.82 4.24 -31.24
C ARG A 305 -0.79 5.23 -30.73
N GLY A 306 -1.06 6.53 -30.82
CA GLY A 306 -0.12 7.57 -30.47
C GLY A 306 1.17 7.47 -31.29
N VAL A 307 2.32 7.47 -30.61
CA VAL A 307 3.66 7.34 -31.20
C VAL A 307 4.06 5.89 -31.49
N TRP A 308 3.23 4.89 -31.14
CA TRP A 308 3.63 3.48 -31.13
C TRP A 308 3.25 2.73 -32.41
N GLU A 309 4.24 2.14 -33.08
CA GLU A 309 4.04 1.29 -34.27
C GLU A 309 3.59 -0.15 -33.92
N GLY A 310 3.91 -0.62 -32.71
CA GLY A 310 3.72 -2.00 -32.26
C GLY A 310 2.72 -2.16 -31.11
N THR A 311 2.98 -3.15 -30.24
CA THR A 311 2.32 -3.27 -28.94
C THR A 311 2.76 -2.10 -28.06
N ILE A 312 1.81 -1.44 -27.41
CA ILE A 312 2.08 -0.35 -26.46
C ILE A 312 2.70 -0.98 -25.20
N PRO A 313 3.91 -0.57 -24.79
CA PRO A 313 4.56 -1.08 -23.59
C PRO A 313 3.96 -0.51 -22.30
N ASP A 314 4.16 -1.18 -21.17
CA ASP A 314 3.61 -0.77 -19.88
C ASP A 314 4.15 0.60 -19.40
N TYR A 315 5.37 0.97 -19.80
CA TYR A 315 6.00 2.28 -19.49
C TYR A 315 5.62 3.41 -20.47
N ALA A 316 4.68 3.18 -21.41
CA ALA A 316 4.34 4.16 -22.43
C ALA A 316 3.83 5.48 -21.84
N ASP A 317 3.01 5.38 -20.79
CA ASP A 317 2.47 6.53 -20.07
C ASP A 317 3.60 7.34 -19.41
N ASP A 318 4.55 6.68 -18.75
CA ASP A 318 5.69 7.36 -18.11
C ASP A 318 6.55 8.12 -19.12
N LEU A 319 6.81 7.51 -20.29
CA LEU A 319 7.54 8.18 -21.37
C LEU A 319 6.81 9.42 -21.88
N ALA A 320 5.48 9.32 -22.06
CA ALA A 320 4.65 10.44 -22.46
C ALA A 320 4.73 11.57 -21.41
N LEU A 321 4.60 11.25 -20.12
CA LEU A 321 4.66 12.22 -19.04
C LEU A 321 6.00 12.96 -18.96
N ILE A 322 7.12 12.24 -19.11
CA ILE A 322 8.46 12.86 -19.13
C ILE A 322 8.60 13.81 -20.32
N ARG A 323 8.15 13.41 -21.52
CA ARG A 323 8.16 14.29 -22.70
C ARG A 323 7.28 15.52 -22.53
N LEU A 324 6.09 15.36 -21.95
CA LEU A 324 5.19 16.47 -21.63
C LEU A 324 5.85 17.45 -20.66
N LYS A 325 6.50 16.95 -19.61
CA LYS A 325 7.26 17.77 -18.65
C LYS A 325 8.35 18.59 -19.36
N ILE A 326 9.09 17.98 -20.29
CA ILE A 326 10.13 18.66 -21.08
C ILE A 326 9.53 19.73 -22.01
N LEU A 327 8.46 19.39 -22.75
CA LEU A 327 7.78 20.32 -23.66
C LEU A 327 7.22 21.54 -22.91
N GLU A 328 6.64 21.32 -21.73
CA GLU A 328 6.14 22.39 -20.87
C GLU A 328 7.25 23.35 -20.46
N ARG A 329 8.40 22.85 -19.99
CA ARG A 329 9.55 23.69 -19.61
C ARG A 329 10.11 24.50 -20.79
N GLN A 330 10.03 23.94 -21.99
CA GLN A 330 10.43 24.60 -23.23
C GLN A 330 9.36 25.56 -23.78
N GLU A 331 8.24 25.73 -23.07
CA GLU A 331 7.08 26.53 -23.49
C GLU A 331 6.47 26.07 -24.84
N ARG A 332 6.68 24.79 -25.21
CA ARG A 332 6.20 24.17 -26.45
C ARG A 332 4.79 23.62 -26.28
N TYR A 333 3.87 24.50 -25.89
CA TYR A 333 2.53 24.11 -25.44
C TYR A 333 1.66 23.45 -26.52
N GLN A 334 1.81 23.84 -27.79
CA GLN A 334 1.00 23.23 -28.86
C GLN A 334 1.42 21.78 -29.12
N GLU A 335 2.72 21.51 -29.08
CA GLU A 335 3.29 20.17 -29.19
C GLU A 335 2.96 19.32 -27.97
N TYR A 336 2.96 19.92 -26.78
CA TYR A 336 2.45 19.27 -25.56
C TYR A 336 1.02 18.78 -25.76
N LEU A 337 0.12 19.65 -26.27
CA LEU A 337 -1.28 19.30 -26.45
C LEU A 337 -1.45 18.14 -27.44
N TYR A 338 -0.74 18.17 -28.57
CA TYR A 338 -0.81 17.08 -29.54
C TYR A 338 -0.27 15.76 -28.99
N LEU A 339 0.83 15.79 -28.23
CA LEU A 339 1.38 14.59 -27.62
C LEU A 339 0.44 14.04 -26.54
N ALA A 340 -0.10 14.90 -25.68
CA ALA A 340 -1.00 14.49 -24.62
C ALA A 340 -2.29 13.87 -25.18
N GLU A 341 -2.86 14.43 -26.24
CA GLU A 341 -4.02 13.88 -26.94
C GLU A 341 -3.69 12.53 -27.60
N ALA A 342 -2.56 12.43 -28.29
CA ALA A 342 -2.16 11.21 -29.00
C ALA A 342 -1.84 10.02 -28.08
N GLU A 343 -1.25 10.28 -26.91
CA GLU A 343 -0.90 9.26 -25.92
C GLU A 343 -2.02 9.00 -24.90
N GLY A 344 -3.21 9.58 -25.06
CA GLY A 344 -4.33 9.37 -24.15
C GLY A 344 -4.13 9.97 -22.74
N GLN A 345 -3.23 10.95 -22.60
CA GLN A 345 -2.96 11.65 -21.34
C GLN A 345 -4.02 12.73 -21.08
N THR A 346 -5.29 12.30 -20.97
CA THR A 346 -6.47 13.18 -20.91
C THR A 346 -6.38 14.21 -19.79
N ARG A 347 -5.95 13.82 -18.58
CA ARG A 347 -5.76 14.77 -17.47
C ARG A 347 -4.79 15.89 -17.82
N GLN A 348 -3.65 15.55 -18.43
CA GLN A 348 -2.59 16.47 -18.81
C GLN A 348 -3.03 17.37 -19.96
N TYR A 349 -3.74 16.82 -20.95
CA TYR A 349 -4.32 17.55 -22.07
C TYR A 349 -5.33 18.62 -21.60
N LEU A 350 -6.34 18.20 -20.82
CA LEU A 350 -7.40 19.06 -20.33
C LEU A 350 -6.88 20.18 -19.42
N THR A 351 -6.00 19.84 -18.47
CA THR A 351 -5.42 20.83 -17.55
C THR A 351 -4.51 21.81 -18.28
N MET A 352 -3.77 21.39 -19.31
CA MET A 352 -2.99 22.31 -20.12
C MET A 352 -3.87 23.28 -20.91
N LEU A 353 -4.96 22.82 -21.55
CA LEU A 353 -5.93 23.72 -22.20
C LEU A 353 -6.46 24.76 -21.21
N GLY A 354 -6.83 24.32 -20.01
CA GLY A 354 -7.25 25.20 -18.92
C GLY A 354 -6.19 26.25 -18.56
N ARG A 355 -4.94 25.84 -18.32
CA ARG A 355 -3.83 26.74 -17.94
C ARG A 355 -3.51 27.79 -19.03
N LEU A 356 -3.70 27.43 -20.30
CA LEU A 356 -3.55 28.34 -21.44
C LEU A 356 -4.75 29.30 -21.63
N GLY A 357 -5.78 29.20 -20.79
CA GLY A 357 -7.00 30.01 -20.90
C GLY A 357 -7.92 29.58 -22.05
N ARG A 358 -7.68 28.41 -22.68
CA ARG A 358 -8.51 27.84 -23.75
C ARG A 358 -9.74 27.13 -23.13
N VAL A 359 -10.52 27.89 -22.37
CA VAL A 359 -11.60 27.34 -21.52
C VAL A 359 -12.67 26.61 -22.32
N GLU A 360 -13.17 27.19 -23.41
CA GLU A 360 -14.22 26.56 -24.21
C GLU A 360 -13.76 25.24 -24.84
N GLU A 361 -12.52 25.18 -25.32
CA GLU A 361 -11.96 23.96 -25.88
C GLU A 361 -11.71 22.90 -24.81
N ALA A 362 -11.25 23.30 -23.61
CA ALA A 362 -11.12 22.39 -22.48
C ALA A 362 -12.48 21.79 -22.08
N LEU A 363 -13.55 22.59 -22.14
CA LEU A 363 -14.90 22.10 -21.89
C LEU A 363 -15.35 21.14 -22.98
N GLU A 364 -15.20 21.49 -24.26
CA GLU A 364 -15.58 20.61 -25.37
C GLU A 364 -14.87 19.25 -25.29
N ALA A 365 -13.55 19.26 -25.09
CA ALA A 365 -12.74 18.04 -24.91
C ALA A 365 -13.17 17.25 -23.67
N ALA A 366 -13.46 17.92 -22.55
CA ALA A 366 -13.93 17.25 -21.34
C ALA A 366 -15.28 16.55 -21.53
N HIS A 367 -16.14 16.99 -22.44
CA HIS A 367 -17.41 16.29 -22.73
C HIS A 367 -17.20 14.97 -23.49
N THR A 368 -16.11 14.83 -24.23
CA THR A 368 -15.85 13.67 -25.10
C THR A 368 -14.85 12.69 -24.50
N GLU A 369 -13.83 13.17 -23.79
CA GLU A 369 -12.68 12.37 -23.39
C GLU A 369 -12.61 12.09 -21.87
N MET A 370 -13.13 12.99 -21.04
CA MET A 370 -13.05 12.88 -19.58
C MET A 370 -13.88 11.69 -19.08
N ASN A 371 -13.23 10.80 -18.34
CA ASN A 371 -13.82 9.53 -17.90
C ASN A 371 -13.64 9.23 -16.41
N SER A 372 -12.85 10.04 -15.67
CA SER A 372 -12.61 9.84 -14.23
C SER A 372 -12.92 11.06 -13.36
N MET A 373 -13.17 10.83 -12.06
CA MET A 373 -13.31 11.91 -11.08
C MET A 373 -12.01 12.72 -10.96
N GLU A 374 -10.86 12.05 -11.06
CA GLU A 374 -9.53 12.64 -10.91
C GLU A 374 -9.25 13.68 -12.01
N GLU A 375 -9.59 13.36 -13.26
CA GLU A 375 -9.49 14.28 -14.39
C GLU A 375 -10.39 15.51 -14.19
N ALA A 376 -11.66 15.29 -13.85
CA ALA A 376 -12.60 16.37 -13.59
C ALA A 376 -12.15 17.26 -12.44
N PHE A 377 -11.60 16.66 -11.38
CA PHE A 377 -11.11 17.41 -10.23
C PHE A 377 -9.89 18.26 -10.59
N ALA A 378 -8.95 17.69 -11.35
CA ALA A 378 -7.76 18.41 -11.81
C ALA A 378 -8.12 19.58 -12.74
N LEU A 379 -9.00 19.35 -13.73
CA LEU A 379 -9.48 20.40 -14.63
C LEU A 379 -10.28 21.47 -13.87
N GLY A 380 -11.17 21.08 -12.96
CA GLY A 380 -11.94 22.00 -12.13
C GLY A 380 -11.07 22.93 -11.29
N LYS A 381 -10.02 22.39 -10.64
CA LYS A 381 -9.02 23.21 -9.92
C LYS A 381 -8.33 24.21 -10.84
N THR A 382 -7.89 23.74 -12.01
CA THR A 382 -7.21 24.58 -13.00
C THR A 382 -8.11 25.73 -13.47
N LEU A 383 -9.36 25.44 -13.84
CA LEU A 383 -10.32 26.46 -14.28
C LEU A 383 -10.64 27.48 -13.17
N LYS A 384 -10.72 27.03 -11.92
CA LYS A 384 -10.89 27.91 -10.77
C LYS A 384 -9.71 28.87 -10.58
N GLU A 385 -8.47 28.39 -10.74
CA GLU A 385 -7.26 29.22 -10.68
C GLU A 385 -7.23 30.28 -11.79
N GLN A 386 -7.79 29.96 -12.97
CA GLN A 386 -7.97 30.90 -14.08
C GLN A 386 -9.17 31.84 -13.91
N GLY A 387 -9.92 31.73 -12.80
CA GLY A 387 -11.10 32.55 -12.52
C GLY A 387 -12.38 32.13 -13.27
N ALA A 388 -12.35 31.03 -14.02
CA ALA A 388 -13.50 30.46 -14.72
C ALA A 388 -14.39 29.64 -13.77
N LEU A 389 -14.94 30.30 -12.74
CA LEU A 389 -15.59 29.63 -11.61
C LEU A 389 -16.85 28.85 -12.01
N GLN A 390 -17.68 29.38 -12.93
CA GLN A 390 -18.90 28.68 -13.38
C GLN A 390 -18.55 27.41 -14.18
N GLN A 391 -17.54 27.49 -15.05
CA GLN A 391 -17.06 26.37 -15.84
C GLN A 391 -16.39 25.31 -14.95
N ALA A 392 -15.60 25.75 -13.96
CA ALA A 392 -15.02 24.88 -12.95
C ALA A 392 -16.10 24.10 -12.19
N LEU A 393 -17.17 24.77 -11.75
CA LEU A 393 -18.30 24.12 -11.09
C LEU A 393 -19.00 23.11 -12.00
N HIS A 394 -19.21 23.47 -13.27
CA HIS A 394 -19.84 22.60 -14.25
C HIS A 394 -19.05 21.29 -14.47
N ILE A 395 -17.73 21.39 -14.65
CA ILE A 395 -16.85 20.21 -14.77
C ILE A 395 -16.91 19.35 -13.51
N ALA A 396 -16.92 19.96 -12.34
CA ALA A 396 -17.02 19.23 -11.07
C ALA A 396 -18.32 18.43 -10.96
N GLN A 397 -19.45 19.02 -11.36
CA GLN A 397 -20.76 18.36 -11.38
C GLN A 397 -20.82 17.17 -12.34
N ILE A 398 -20.12 17.26 -13.48
CA ILE A 398 -19.95 16.13 -14.40
C ILE A 398 -19.08 15.07 -13.75
N GLY A 399 -17.92 15.48 -13.20
CA GLY A 399 -16.95 14.62 -12.53
C GLY A 399 -17.53 13.76 -11.43
N LEU A 400 -18.41 14.33 -10.60
CA LEU A 400 -19.08 13.59 -9.52
C LEU A 400 -19.90 12.37 -10.01
N LYS A 401 -20.27 12.31 -11.29
CA LYS A 401 -21.00 11.18 -11.88
C LYS A 401 -20.08 10.11 -12.49
N LEU A 402 -18.79 10.39 -12.60
CA LEU A 402 -17.78 9.49 -13.15
C LEU A 402 -17.26 8.55 -12.07
N SER A 403 -16.57 7.48 -12.46
CA SER A 403 -15.85 6.61 -11.51
C SER A 403 -14.55 7.26 -11.04
N GLY A 404 -14.17 7.01 -9.79
CA GLY A 404 -12.90 7.48 -9.24
C GLY A 404 -12.80 7.25 -7.74
N ASN A 405 -11.65 7.56 -7.18
CA ASN A 405 -11.32 7.35 -5.77
C ASN A 405 -11.34 8.65 -4.95
N CYS A 406 -11.41 9.81 -5.61
CA CYS A 406 -11.46 11.13 -4.95
C CYS A 406 -12.88 11.67 -4.68
N GLN A 407 -13.90 10.82 -4.58
CA GLN A 407 -15.30 11.25 -4.39
C GLN A 407 -15.49 12.18 -3.17
N TYR A 408 -14.80 11.89 -2.06
CA TYR A 408 -14.86 12.73 -0.86
C TYR A 408 -14.31 14.14 -1.12
N ASP A 409 -13.08 14.23 -1.64
CA ASP A 409 -12.39 15.50 -1.90
C ASP A 409 -13.08 16.32 -2.98
N LEU A 410 -13.48 15.67 -4.08
CA LEU A 410 -14.20 16.32 -5.17
C LEU A 410 -15.57 16.82 -4.69
N GLY A 411 -16.31 16.03 -3.90
CA GLY A 411 -17.61 16.44 -3.36
C GLY A 411 -17.50 17.65 -2.42
N ASN A 412 -16.52 17.65 -1.52
CA ASN A 412 -16.25 18.78 -0.62
C ASN A 412 -15.83 20.03 -1.40
N TRP A 413 -14.87 19.90 -2.30
CA TRP A 413 -14.40 21.04 -3.10
C TRP A 413 -15.51 21.61 -3.99
N THR A 414 -16.36 20.76 -4.55
CA THR A 414 -17.53 21.17 -5.35
C THR A 414 -18.54 21.90 -4.49
N SER A 415 -18.80 21.43 -3.26
CA SER A 415 -19.69 22.11 -2.31
C SER A 415 -19.21 23.53 -2.01
N ASP A 416 -17.94 23.66 -1.61
CA ASP A 416 -17.34 24.95 -1.27
C ASP A 416 -17.38 25.94 -2.44
N LEU A 417 -17.16 25.45 -3.67
CA LEU A 417 -17.22 26.28 -4.87
C LEU A 417 -18.66 26.71 -5.18
N ALA A 418 -19.62 25.80 -5.07
CA ALA A 418 -21.03 26.08 -5.29
C ALA A 418 -21.59 27.09 -4.29
N GLU A 419 -21.23 26.98 -3.01
CA GLU A 419 -21.61 27.96 -1.98
C GLU A 419 -21.08 29.36 -2.28
N LYS A 420 -19.82 29.46 -2.71
CA LYS A 420 -19.21 30.75 -3.12
C LYS A 420 -19.92 31.38 -4.32
N LEU A 421 -20.48 30.54 -5.20
CA LEU A 421 -21.27 30.97 -6.36
C LEU A 421 -22.76 31.19 -6.04
N GLY A 422 -23.19 30.92 -4.81
CA GLY A 422 -24.59 31.04 -4.36
C GLY A 422 -25.50 29.90 -4.83
N ASP A 423 -24.94 28.82 -5.37
CA ASP A 423 -25.68 27.63 -5.80
C ASP A 423 -25.81 26.62 -4.64
N LYS A 424 -26.78 26.88 -3.77
CA LYS A 424 -27.06 26.03 -2.60
C LYS A 424 -27.48 24.61 -2.96
N THR A 425 -28.17 24.44 -4.09
CA THR A 425 -28.66 23.12 -4.50
C THR A 425 -27.51 22.21 -4.89
N THR A 426 -26.58 22.72 -5.71
CA THR A 426 -25.37 21.98 -6.07
C THR A 426 -24.48 21.74 -4.86
N ALA A 427 -24.35 22.73 -3.97
CA ALA A 427 -23.57 22.57 -2.74
C ALA A 427 -24.06 21.39 -1.91
N LEU A 428 -25.37 21.37 -1.62
CA LEU A 428 -26.01 20.32 -0.86
C LEU A 428 -25.85 18.94 -1.52
N GLN A 429 -26.03 18.84 -2.84
CA GLN A 429 -25.87 17.59 -3.57
C GLN A 429 -24.44 17.07 -3.52
N ALA A 430 -23.45 17.92 -3.75
CA ALA A 430 -22.04 17.55 -3.72
C ALA A 430 -21.59 17.11 -2.31
N LYS A 431 -22.05 17.81 -1.28
CA LYS A 431 -21.77 17.45 0.13
C LYS A 431 -22.40 16.11 0.51
N LYS A 432 -23.62 15.80 0.04
CA LYS A 432 -24.23 14.46 0.20
C LYS A 432 -23.38 13.36 -0.45
N MET A 433 -22.77 13.63 -1.61
CA MET A 433 -21.89 12.67 -2.28
C MET A 433 -20.58 12.46 -1.52
N ALA A 434 -19.97 13.51 -0.98
CA ALA A 434 -18.81 13.39 -0.11
C ALA A 434 -19.12 12.54 1.13
N PHE A 435 -20.25 12.82 1.79
CA PHE A 435 -20.72 12.05 2.94
C PHE A 435 -20.98 10.57 2.62
N GLN A 436 -21.43 10.24 1.41
CA GLN A 436 -21.61 8.86 1.00
C GLN A 436 -20.28 8.09 0.91
N ALA A 437 -19.20 8.76 0.51
CA ALA A 437 -17.87 8.16 0.43
C ALA A 437 -17.25 7.98 1.83
N TYR A 438 -17.30 9.02 2.65
CA TYR A 438 -16.75 9.01 4.01
C TYR A 438 -17.70 9.74 4.97
N PRO A 439 -18.64 9.01 5.62
CA PRO A 439 -19.54 9.62 6.59
C PRO A 439 -18.77 10.14 7.81
N SER A 440 -19.17 11.30 8.34
CA SER A 440 -18.69 11.82 9.63
C SER A 440 -19.77 12.66 10.29
N LEU A 441 -19.69 12.84 11.62
CA LEU A 441 -20.64 13.70 12.34
C LEU A 441 -20.52 15.17 11.91
N GLU A 442 -19.30 15.63 11.63
CA GLU A 442 -19.05 16.98 11.13
C GLU A 442 -19.73 17.21 9.78
N GLU A 443 -19.56 16.28 8.84
CA GLU A 443 -20.21 16.35 7.53
C GLU A 443 -21.74 16.30 7.64
N TYR A 444 -22.27 15.47 8.55
CA TYR A 444 -23.69 15.41 8.82
C TYR A 444 -24.26 16.76 9.29
N GLN A 445 -23.55 17.45 10.19
CA GLN A 445 -23.92 18.77 10.69
C GLN A 445 -23.79 19.85 9.61
N ASN A 446 -22.71 19.82 8.82
CA ASN A 446 -22.54 20.74 7.69
C ASN A 446 -23.69 20.60 6.67
N ILE A 447 -24.11 19.37 6.36
CA ILE A 447 -25.25 19.12 5.47
C ILE A 447 -26.55 19.65 6.07
N LYS A 448 -26.75 19.52 7.40
CA LYS A 448 -27.92 20.07 8.09
C LYS A 448 -27.99 21.59 7.97
N ASP A 449 -26.87 22.27 8.18
CA ASP A 449 -26.79 23.72 8.07
C ASP A 449 -27.03 24.19 6.62
N LEU A 450 -26.49 23.46 5.63
CA LEU A 450 -26.72 23.72 4.21
C LEU A 450 -28.16 23.49 3.78
N ALA A 451 -28.79 22.42 4.26
CA ALA A 451 -30.16 22.06 3.91
C ALA A 451 -31.20 23.05 4.46
N GLY A 452 -30.96 23.64 5.64
CA GLY A 452 -31.85 24.63 6.23
C GLY A 452 -33.29 24.11 6.36
N GLU A 453 -34.24 24.75 5.66
CA GLU A 453 -35.65 24.37 5.65
C GLU A 453 -35.91 22.99 5.03
N GLU A 454 -35.01 22.51 4.16
CA GLU A 454 -35.11 21.18 3.52
C GLU A 454 -34.55 20.05 4.41
N TRP A 455 -34.07 20.35 5.62
CA TRP A 455 -33.44 19.34 6.48
C TRP A 455 -34.32 18.10 6.73
N GLU A 456 -35.62 18.29 6.92
CA GLU A 456 -36.55 17.19 7.19
C GLU A 456 -36.71 16.23 6.00
N THR A 457 -36.41 16.67 4.77
CA THR A 457 -36.39 15.78 3.58
C THR A 457 -35.02 15.14 3.36
N VAL A 458 -33.93 15.82 3.75
CA VAL A 458 -32.55 15.34 3.56
C VAL A 458 -32.12 14.33 4.63
N LYS A 459 -32.49 14.55 5.89
CA LYS A 459 -32.11 13.73 7.05
C LYS A 459 -32.37 12.22 6.86
N PRO A 460 -33.54 11.77 6.38
CA PRO A 460 -33.80 10.34 6.19
C PRO A 460 -32.84 9.67 5.21
N ASP A 461 -32.44 10.37 4.14
CA ASP A 461 -31.48 9.86 3.16
C ASP A 461 -30.10 9.66 3.79
N LEU A 462 -29.62 10.64 4.55
CA LEU A 462 -28.32 10.56 5.24
C LEU A 462 -28.29 9.42 6.24
N LEU A 463 -29.36 9.25 7.04
CA LEU A 463 -29.46 8.14 7.99
C LEU A 463 -29.48 6.79 7.27
N LYS A 464 -30.06 6.69 6.07
CA LYS A 464 -29.98 5.47 5.25
C LYS A 464 -28.55 5.18 4.81
N ILE A 465 -27.78 6.20 4.40
CA ILE A 465 -26.36 6.07 4.06
C ILE A 465 -25.57 5.55 5.27
N VAL A 466 -25.75 6.17 6.45
CA VAL A 466 -25.08 5.77 7.70
C VAL A 466 -25.39 4.30 8.03
N ARG A 467 -26.65 3.87 7.93
CA ARG A 467 -27.04 2.47 8.21
C ARG A 467 -26.32 1.46 7.31
N VAL A 468 -26.24 1.76 6.01
CA VAL A 468 -25.68 0.84 4.99
C VAL A 468 -24.15 0.90 4.92
N SER A 469 -23.52 2.01 5.35
CA SER A 469 -22.06 2.16 5.35
C SER A 469 -21.38 1.00 6.08
N SER A 470 -20.30 0.47 5.53
CA SER A 470 -19.56 -0.66 6.12
C SER A 470 -18.05 -0.43 5.97
N GLY A 471 -17.29 -0.80 6.99
CA GLY A 471 -15.85 -0.54 7.06
C GLY A 471 -15.35 -0.59 8.51
N TRP A 472 -14.06 -0.87 8.70
CA TRP A 472 -13.48 -1.11 10.03
C TRP A 472 -13.59 0.12 10.96
N GLU A 473 -13.61 1.33 10.39
CA GLU A 473 -13.73 2.61 11.12
C GLU A 473 -15.17 3.17 11.18
N THR A 474 -16.15 2.47 10.61
CA THR A 474 -17.53 3.01 10.51
C THR A 474 -18.33 2.92 11.81
N GLY A 475 -17.95 2.04 12.74
CA GLY A 475 -18.65 1.84 14.01
C GLY A 475 -18.74 3.11 14.88
N PRO A 476 -17.60 3.78 15.19
CA PRO A 476 -17.60 5.04 15.94
C PRO A 476 -18.45 6.14 15.31
N VAL A 477 -18.32 6.34 13.99
CA VAL A 477 -19.08 7.36 13.26
C VAL A 477 -20.59 7.11 13.33
N LYS A 478 -21.02 5.87 13.12
CA LYS A 478 -22.45 5.49 13.21
C LYS A 478 -23.02 5.81 14.58
N VAL A 479 -22.29 5.43 15.62
CA VAL A 479 -22.68 5.71 17.01
C VAL A 479 -22.82 7.21 17.22
N ASP A 480 -21.83 8.01 16.81
CA ASP A 480 -21.86 9.45 17.01
C ASP A 480 -23.05 10.14 16.31
N ILE A 481 -23.38 9.72 15.08
CA ILE A 481 -24.56 10.24 14.35
C ILE A 481 -25.87 9.74 14.98
N PHE A 482 -25.98 8.47 15.34
CA PHE A 482 -27.19 7.93 15.96
C PHE A 482 -27.45 8.56 17.33
N LEU A 483 -26.41 8.78 18.14
CA LEU A 483 -26.54 9.47 19.41
C LEU A 483 -26.93 10.95 19.20
N HIS A 484 -26.37 11.63 18.19
CA HIS A 484 -26.77 12.99 17.83
C HIS A 484 -28.26 13.10 17.50
N GLU A 485 -28.81 12.12 16.77
CA GLU A 485 -30.22 12.07 16.39
C GLU A 485 -31.14 11.41 17.45
N GLY A 486 -30.60 11.01 18.60
CA GLY A 486 -31.37 10.34 19.66
C GLY A 486 -31.83 8.91 19.31
N LEU A 487 -31.25 8.30 18.28
CA LEU A 487 -31.50 6.93 17.83
C LEU A 487 -30.74 5.91 18.69
N ILE A 488 -31.07 5.90 19.99
CA ILE A 488 -30.34 5.14 21.02
C ILE A 488 -30.33 3.63 20.73
N ASP A 489 -31.43 3.07 20.22
CA ASP A 489 -31.51 1.64 19.91
C ASP A 489 -30.57 1.22 18.77
N GLU A 490 -30.38 2.09 17.76
CA GLU A 490 -29.44 1.83 16.67
C GLU A 490 -27.99 1.95 17.16
N ALA A 491 -27.70 2.93 18.03
CA ALA A 491 -26.39 3.04 18.67
C ALA A 491 -26.06 1.83 19.56
N ILE A 492 -27.05 1.30 20.29
CA ILE A 492 -26.93 0.07 21.08
C ILE A 492 -26.63 -1.14 20.20
N ALA A 493 -27.29 -1.27 19.04
CA ALA A 493 -27.05 -2.38 18.11
C ALA A 493 -25.58 -2.42 17.69
N ILE A 494 -25.00 -1.27 17.31
CA ILE A 494 -23.57 -1.17 16.99
C ILE A 494 -22.70 -1.48 18.22
N ALA A 495 -23.04 -0.93 19.39
CA ALA A 495 -22.28 -1.18 20.62
C ALA A 495 -22.19 -2.66 21.03
N ASN A 496 -23.20 -3.47 20.71
CA ASN A 496 -23.20 -4.91 20.98
C ASN A 496 -22.22 -5.68 20.08
N GLU A 497 -21.92 -5.18 18.88
CA GLU A 497 -21.01 -5.80 17.92
C GLU A 497 -19.54 -5.41 18.18
N LEU A 498 -19.30 -4.37 18.98
CA LEU A 498 -17.96 -3.84 19.26
C LEU A 498 -17.26 -4.65 20.37
N ASN A 499 -15.96 -4.89 20.16
CA ASN A 499 -15.11 -5.57 21.14
C ASN A 499 -14.70 -4.63 22.29
N ILE A 500 -14.14 -5.18 23.37
CA ILE A 500 -13.71 -4.47 24.60
C ILE A 500 -12.75 -3.30 24.31
N TYR A 501 -12.02 -3.33 23.19
CA TYR A 501 -11.12 -2.26 22.75
C TYR A 501 -11.82 -0.95 22.37
N HIS A 502 -13.16 -0.91 22.33
CA HIS A 502 -13.96 0.31 22.13
C HIS A 502 -14.73 0.71 23.40
N SER A 503 -14.17 0.49 24.59
CA SER A 503 -14.83 0.77 25.88
C SER A 503 -15.39 2.19 25.96
N ASP A 504 -14.64 3.18 25.49
CA ASP A 504 -15.06 4.58 25.54
C ASP A 504 -16.29 4.85 24.66
N LEU A 505 -16.36 4.20 23.49
CA LEU A 505 -17.50 4.29 22.60
C LEU A 505 -18.76 3.67 23.23
N VAL A 506 -18.61 2.49 23.85
CA VAL A 506 -19.71 1.82 24.55
C VAL A 506 -20.16 2.63 25.78
N HIS A 507 -19.24 3.25 26.51
CA HIS A 507 -19.56 4.13 27.63
C HIS A 507 -20.43 5.34 27.18
N ARG A 508 -20.11 5.97 26.05
CA ARG A 508 -20.94 7.06 25.48
C ARG A 508 -22.36 6.58 25.15
N VAL A 509 -22.50 5.38 24.58
CA VAL A 509 -23.82 4.78 24.30
C VAL A 509 -24.57 4.49 25.60
N MET A 510 -23.88 3.98 26.61
CA MET A 510 -24.49 3.73 27.93
C MET A 510 -25.00 5.01 28.57
N ASP A 511 -24.23 6.10 28.53
CA ASP A 511 -24.65 7.38 29.09
C ASP A 511 -25.95 7.88 28.46
N ALA A 512 -26.07 7.79 27.14
CA ALA A 512 -27.31 8.12 26.43
C ALA A 512 -28.45 7.14 26.75
N ALA A 513 -28.13 5.86 27.00
CA ALA A 513 -29.10 4.80 27.24
C ALA A 513 -29.63 4.71 28.68
N ILE A 514 -28.98 5.35 29.68
CA ILE A 514 -29.36 5.21 31.10
C ILE A 514 -30.85 5.45 31.35
N LEU A 515 -31.43 6.50 30.77
CA LEU A 515 -32.83 6.87 31.00
C LEU A 515 -33.82 6.11 30.10
N HIS A 516 -33.36 5.57 28.97
CA HIS A 516 -34.23 4.99 27.94
C HIS A 516 -34.18 3.46 27.88
N ARG A 517 -33.02 2.86 28.19
CA ARG A 517 -32.72 1.43 28.17
C ARG A 517 -31.87 0.99 29.39
N PRO A 518 -32.30 1.28 30.63
CA PRO A 518 -31.52 0.98 31.84
C PRO A 518 -31.16 -0.51 31.99
N GLU A 519 -32.06 -1.43 31.61
CA GLU A 519 -31.79 -2.88 31.69
C GLU A 519 -30.62 -3.32 30.78
N TRP A 520 -30.50 -2.71 29.59
CA TRP A 520 -29.38 -3.00 28.69
C TRP A 520 -28.06 -2.51 29.32
N VAL A 521 -28.04 -1.29 29.85
CA VAL A 521 -26.86 -0.71 30.52
C VAL A 521 -26.45 -1.56 31.71
N ILE A 522 -27.39 -1.92 32.60
CA ILE A 522 -27.14 -2.78 33.76
C ILE A 522 -26.53 -4.11 33.30
N THR A 523 -27.17 -4.80 32.37
CA THR A 523 -26.74 -6.14 31.94
C THR A 523 -25.35 -6.10 31.31
N HIS A 524 -25.11 -5.16 30.38
CA HIS A 524 -23.82 -5.06 29.70
C HIS A 524 -22.70 -4.60 30.63
N ALA A 525 -22.94 -3.57 31.43
CA ALA A 525 -21.92 -3.02 32.33
C ALA A 525 -21.53 -4.04 33.41
N CYS A 526 -22.50 -4.73 34.02
CA CYS A 526 -22.22 -5.80 34.99
C CYS A 526 -21.39 -6.93 34.36
N ARG A 527 -21.77 -7.40 33.15
CA ARG A 527 -21.05 -8.46 32.43
C ARG A 527 -19.59 -8.08 32.15
N HIS A 528 -19.33 -6.85 31.69
CA HIS A 528 -17.98 -6.38 31.41
C HIS A 528 -17.15 -6.18 32.68
N ALA A 529 -17.75 -5.59 33.73
CA ALA A 529 -17.10 -5.44 35.02
C ALA A 529 -16.70 -6.80 35.61
N GLU A 530 -17.62 -7.76 35.65
CA GLU A 530 -17.39 -9.11 36.17
C GLU A 530 -16.27 -9.82 35.40
N ALA A 531 -16.28 -9.79 34.06
CA ALA A 531 -15.23 -10.40 33.25
C ALA A 531 -13.83 -9.85 33.56
N ILE A 532 -13.71 -8.52 33.73
CA ILE A 532 -12.44 -7.87 34.09
C ILE A 532 -12.03 -8.25 35.52
N MET A 533 -12.97 -8.22 36.47
CA MET A 533 -12.69 -8.58 37.85
C MET A 533 -12.25 -10.04 37.95
N ASP A 534 -12.94 -10.97 37.31
CA ASP A 534 -12.69 -12.42 37.32
C ASP A 534 -11.33 -12.79 36.73
N ALA A 535 -10.88 -12.10 35.68
CA ALA A 535 -9.54 -12.28 35.12
C ALA A 535 -8.40 -12.03 36.11
N GLY A 536 -8.66 -11.33 37.23
CA GLY A 536 -7.73 -11.23 38.35
C GLY A 536 -6.51 -10.31 38.10
N LYS A 537 -6.47 -9.60 36.98
CA LYS A 537 -5.39 -8.68 36.61
C LYS A 537 -5.61 -7.31 37.25
N ALA A 538 -4.84 -7.00 38.28
CA ALA A 538 -5.04 -5.81 39.11
C ALA A 538 -4.87 -4.47 38.37
N GLU A 539 -4.19 -4.46 37.22
CA GLU A 539 -4.03 -3.28 36.36
C GLU A 539 -5.33 -2.82 35.70
N TYR A 540 -6.32 -3.71 35.51
CA TYR A 540 -7.60 -3.38 34.83
C TYR A 540 -8.76 -3.08 35.79
N TYR A 541 -8.54 -3.11 37.11
CA TYR A 541 -9.63 -2.89 38.07
C TYR A 541 -10.25 -1.49 37.97
N ASP A 542 -9.47 -0.48 37.59
CA ASP A 542 -9.98 0.87 37.33
C ASP A 542 -11.05 0.85 36.21
N ALA A 543 -10.81 0.12 35.12
CA ALA A 543 -11.79 -0.05 34.04
C ALA A 543 -13.06 -0.79 34.51
N ALA A 544 -12.93 -1.84 35.33
CA ALA A 544 -14.08 -2.54 35.91
C ALA A 544 -14.97 -1.61 36.75
N VAL A 545 -14.36 -0.69 37.51
CA VAL A 545 -15.09 0.28 38.32
C VAL A 545 -15.83 1.28 37.44
N GLU A 546 -15.24 1.73 36.33
CA GLU A 546 -15.94 2.60 35.36
C GLU A 546 -17.20 1.94 34.78
N TRP A 547 -17.14 0.65 34.44
CA TRP A 547 -18.33 -0.11 34.05
C TRP A 547 -19.37 -0.16 35.18
N LEU A 548 -18.96 -0.45 36.41
CA LEU A 548 -19.87 -0.49 37.56
C LEU A 548 -20.53 0.86 37.86
N LYS A 549 -19.84 1.98 37.62
CA LYS A 549 -20.44 3.32 37.72
C LYS A 549 -21.60 3.49 36.74
N LYS A 550 -21.47 3.00 35.49
CA LYS A 550 -22.57 2.99 34.51
C LYS A 550 -23.74 2.11 34.97
N ALA A 551 -23.45 0.91 35.49
CA ALA A 551 -24.47 0.01 36.04
C ALA A 551 -25.23 0.68 37.21
N ARG A 552 -24.50 1.27 38.17
CA ARG A 552 -25.09 2.01 39.30
C ARG A 552 -26.01 3.11 38.79
N ALA A 553 -25.53 3.97 37.89
CA ALA A 553 -26.33 5.06 37.34
C ALA A 553 -27.65 4.57 36.71
N ALA A 554 -27.62 3.44 35.98
CA ALA A 554 -28.82 2.83 35.40
C ALA A 554 -29.76 2.21 36.45
N TYR A 555 -29.25 1.59 37.52
CA TYR A 555 -30.08 1.14 38.65
C TYR A 555 -30.77 2.31 39.36
N LEU A 556 -30.05 3.43 39.54
CA LEU A 556 -30.62 4.62 40.17
C LEU A 556 -31.69 5.27 39.30
N ALA A 557 -31.42 5.41 38.00
CA ALA A 557 -32.36 5.96 37.03
C ALA A 557 -33.65 5.13 36.89
N SER A 558 -33.63 3.85 37.28
CA SER A 558 -34.78 2.95 37.24
C SER A 558 -35.44 2.74 38.61
N ASP A 559 -35.11 3.55 39.63
CA ASP A 559 -35.61 3.46 41.02
C ASP A 559 -35.28 2.13 41.72
N ARG A 560 -34.20 1.45 41.30
CA ARG A 560 -33.76 0.13 41.78
C ARG A 560 -32.53 0.21 42.71
N GLN A 561 -32.48 1.21 43.59
CA GLN A 561 -31.38 1.40 44.56
C GLN A 561 -31.12 0.16 45.44
N ALA A 562 -32.19 -0.53 45.85
CA ALA A 562 -32.08 -1.73 46.67
C ALA A 562 -31.39 -2.88 45.92
N ASP A 563 -31.64 -3.01 44.62
CA ASP A 563 -31.01 -4.03 43.77
C ASP A 563 -29.54 -3.73 43.56
N TRP A 564 -29.17 -2.47 43.32
CA TRP A 564 -27.77 -2.04 43.29
C TRP A 564 -27.04 -2.39 44.59
N SER A 565 -27.64 -2.05 45.74
CA SER A 565 -27.04 -2.29 47.05
C SER A 565 -26.79 -3.79 47.29
N ASN A 566 -27.73 -4.64 46.87
CA ASN A 566 -27.59 -6.09 46.96
C ASN A 566 -26.51 -6.63 46.00
N TYR A 567 -26.50 -6.13 44.76
CA TYR A 567 -25.52 -6.53 43.74
C TYR A 567 -24.09 -6.13 44.13
N HIS A 568 -23.88 -4.88 44.55
CA HIS A 568 -22.59 -4.36 45.01
C HIS A 568 -22.07 -5.14 46.23
N LYS A 569 -22.93 -5.44 47.21
CA LYS A 569 -22.57 -6.29 48.35
C LYS A 569 -22.13 -7.68 47.92
N LYS A 570 -22.86 -8.30 46.99
CA LYS A 570 -22.50 -9.63 46.45
C LYS A 570 -21.14 -9.61 45.74
N LEU A 571 -20.85 -8.58 44.95
CA LEU A 571 -19.54 -8.42 44.31
C LEU A 571 -18.41 -8.30 45.35
N MET A 572 -18.61 -7.53 46.41
CA MET A 572 -17.65 -7.41 47.52
C MET A 572 -17.39 -8.74 48.22
N GLU A 573 -18.42 -9.58 48.41
CA GLU A 573 -18.28 -10.91 49.00
C GLU A 573 -17.48 -11.87 48.10
N ILE A 574 -17.77 -11.90 46.79
CA ILE A 574 -17.08 -12.77 45.83
C ILE A 574 -15.60 -12.37 45.68
N HIS A 575 -15.30 -11.07 45.67
CA HIS A 575 -13.95 -10.56 45.42
C HIS A 575 -13.20 -10.10 46.68
N ALA A 576 -13.66 -10.47 47.88
CA ALA A 576 -13.11 -10.03 49.18
C ALA A 576 -11.59 -10.21 49.32
N ARG A 577 -10.99 -11.17 48.61
CA ARG A 577 -9.54 -11.45 48.65
C ARG A 577 -8.70 -10.49 47.78
N LYS A 578 -9.31 -9.72 46.87
CA LYS A 578 -8.65 -8.80 45.93
C LYS A 578 -8.53 -7.40 46.56
N ARG A 579 -7.50 -7.19 47.39
CA ARG A 579 -7.34 -5.97 48.23
C ARG A 579 -7.40 -4.65 47.44
N LYS A 580 -6.77 -4.57 46.24
CA LYS A 580 -6.80 -3.36 45.39
C LYS A 580 -8.24 -3.05 44.93
N LEU A 581 -8.95 -4.05 44.40
CA LEU A 581 -10.34 -3.92 43.96
C LEU A 581 -11.27 -3.55 45.11
N MET A 582 -11.11 -4.19 46.28
CA MET A 582 -11.91 -3.88 47.47
C MET A 582 -11.76 -2.42 47.92
N GLY A 583 -10.55 -1.86 47.84
CA GLY A 583 -10.33 -0.43 48.13
C GLY A 583 -11.09 0.50 47.17
N MET A 584 -11.26 0.10 45.91
CA MET A 584 -12.00 0.87 44.92
C MET A 584 -13.52 0.72 45.08
N LEU A 585 -14.00 -0.49 45.37
CA LEU A 585 -15.44 -0.76 45.59
C LEU A 585 -15.98 -0.11 46.87
N GLN A 586 -15.12 0.17 47.85
CA GLN A 586 -15.46 0.90 49.08
C GLN A 586 -15.41 2.44 48.92
N GLY A 587 -15.08 2.94 47.73
CA GLY A 587 -15.10 4.36 47.44
C GLY A 587 -16.51 4.96 47.49
N ARG A 588 -16.61 6.23 47.91
CA ARG A 588 -17.90 6.95 48.04
C ARG A 588 -18.72 7.01 46.75
N ASP A 589 -18.07 6.90 45.59
CA ASP A 589 -18.75 6.93 44.29
C ASP A 589 -19.53 5.63 43.98
N MET A 590 -19.39 4.59 44.83
CA MET A 590 -19.97 3.26 44.66
C MET A 590 -21.05 2.91 45.69
N GLU A 591 -21.19 3.70 46.77
CA GLU A 591 -22.32 3.67 47.72
C GLU A 591 -23.58 4.25 47.07
#